data_AF-A0A4Q6AYD5-F1
#
_entry.id   AF-A0A4Q6AYD5-F1
#
_cell.length_a   1.000
_cell.length_b   1.000
_cell.length_c   1.000
_cell.angle_alpha   90.00
_cell.angle_beta   90.00
_cell.angle_gamma   90.00
#
_symmetry.space_group_name_H-M   'P 1'
#
loop_
_entity.id
_entity.type
_entity.pdbx_description
1 polymer ?
#
loop_
_entity_poly.entity_id
_entity_poly.type
_entity_poly.pdbx_seq_one_letter_code
_entity_poly.pdbx_strand_id
1 'polypeptide(L)'
;MRIIYLSVLTLVFISCGTNKAIYKSPDFEQQTARHKTVAILPVYIVQTGHIPKEVSKEEIKAANEKLGYVFQESLQSYILKQTGKNRKGPIVSFQATQKTNALLKEQNLTVESLY
;
A
#
# COMPACT_ATOMS: atom_id res chain seq x y z
N MET A 1 -43.89 26.18 4.86
CA MET A 1 -42.58 26.87 4.83
C MET A 1 -41.52 26.21 5.70
N ARG A 2 -41.72 26.02 7.02
CA ARG A 2 -40.69 25.44 7.92
C ARG A 2 -40.18 24.05 7.50
N ILE A 3 -41.06 23.19 6.99
CA ILE A 3 -40.70 21.85 6.52
C ILE A 3 -39.83 21.91 5.26
N ILE A 4 -40.12 22.84 4.34
CA ILE A 4 -39.34 23.03 3.11
C ILE A 4 -37.92 23.48 3.44
N TYR A 5 -37.76 24.44 4.37
CA TYR A 5 -36.44 24.85 4.85
C TYR A 5 -35.67 23.70 5.51
N LEU A 6 -36.35 22.84 6.27
CA LEU A 6 -35.74 21.66 6.89
C LEU A 6 -35.30 20.63 5.84
N SER A 7 -36.10 20.41 4.79
CA SER A 7 -35.80 19.49 3.69
C SER A 7 -34.63 19.98 2.81
N VAL A 8 -34.53 21.29 2.59
CA VAL A 8 -33.40 21.89 1.87
C VAL A 8 -32.12 21.76 2.69
N LEU A 9 -32.19 21.97 4.01
CA LEU A 9 -31.05 21.84 4.90
C LEU A 9 -30.49 20.41 4.93
N THR A 10 -31.34 19.38 4.98
CA THR A 10 -30.88 17.98 4.94
C THR A 10 -30.28 17.59 3.60
N LEU A 11 -30.74 18.17 2.48
CA LEU A 11 -30.17 17.91 1.15
C LEU A 11 -28.72 18.40 1.02
N VAL A 12 -28.39 19.54 1.65
CA VAL A 12 -27.04 20.11 1.64
C VAL A 12 -26.04 19.20 2.36
N PHE A 13 -26.44 18.56 3.47
CA PHE A 13 -25.56 17.64 4.20
C PHE A 13 -25.30 16.32 3.45
N ILE A 14 -26.21 15.88 2.57
CA ILE A 14 -26.03 14.65 1.77
C ILE A 14 -25.09 14.91 0.58
N SER A 15 -25.01 16.14 0.07
CA SER A 15 -24.12 16.50 -1.04
C SER A 15 -22.63 16.51 -0.69
N CYS A 16 -22.26 16.41 0.59
CA CYS A 16 -20.88 16.25 1.04
C CYS A 16 -20.42 14.78 0.87
N GLY A 17 -20.61 14.23 -0.32
CA GLY A 17 -20.09 12.92 -0.70
C GLY A 17 -18.58 12.95 -0.71
N THR A 18 -17.95 12.06 0.06
CA THR A 18 -16.50 11.88 0.06
C THR A 18 -16.05 11.21 -1.24
N ASN A 19 -16.02 11.96 -2.34
CA ASN A 19 -15.41 11.52 -3.58
C ASN A 19 -13.89 11.50 -3.36
N LYS A 20 -13.41 10.46 -2.68
CA LYS A 20 -11.99 10.21 -2.57
C LYS A 20 -11.49 9.99 -4.00
N ALA A 21 -10.75 10.95 -4.53
CA ALA A 21 -10.08 10.80 -5.81
C ALA A 21 -9.00 9.72 -5.63
N ILE A 22 -9.39 8.45 -5.79
CA ILE A 22 -8.48 7.33 -5.76
C ILE A 22 -7.84 7.29 -7.14
N TYR A 23 -6.53 7.50 -7.18
CA TYR A 23 -5.77 7.34 -8.41
C TYR A 23 -5.97 5.93 -8.97
N LYS A 24 -6.37 5.86 -10.24
CA LYS A 24 -6.53 4.62 -10.99
C LYS A 24 -5.83 4.81 -12.34
N SER A 25 -4.90 3.91 -12.65
CA SER A 25 -4.25 3.90 -13.95
C SER A 25 -5.27 3.65 -15.07
N PRO A 26 -5.15 4.27 -16.26
CA PRO A 26 -6.00 4.00 -17.41
C PRO A 26 -6.10 2.50 -17.75
N ASP A 27 -4.99 1.77 -17.61
CA ASP A 27 -4.88 0.35 -17.98
C ASP A 27 -5.20 -0.60 -16.82
N PHE A 28 -5.64 -0.07 -15.66
CA PHE A 28 -5.84 -0.87 -14.45
C PHE A 28 -6.81 -2.03 -14.66
N GLU A 29 -7.95 -1.78 -15.32
CA GLU A 29 -8.95 -2.83 -15.57
C GLU A 29 -8.37 -3.95 -16.46
N GLN A 30 -7.65 -3.58 -17.51
CA GLN A 30 -7.04 -4.55 -18.42
C GLN A 30 -5.98 -5.39 -17.71
N GLN A 31 -5.11 -4.77 -16.93
CA GLN A 31 -4.01 -5.46 -16.26
C GLN A 31 -4.48 -6.30 -15.07
N THR A 32 -5.54 -5.87 -14.36
CA THR A 32 -6.00 -6.54 -13.13
C THR A 32 -7.14 -7.52 -13.33
N ALA A 33 -7.77 -7.58 -14.50
CA ALA A 33 -8.97 -8.40 -14.77
C ALA A 33 -8.83 -9.88 -14.38
N ARG A 34 -7.62 -10.43 -14.40
CA ARG A 34 -7.35 -11.86 -14.14
C ARG A 34 -6.53 -12.11 -12.87
N HIS A 35 -6.17 -11.06 -12.12
CA HIS A 35 -5.36 -11.22 -10.92
C HIS A 35 -6.17 -11.88 -9.80
N LYS A 36 -5.76 -13.09 -9.43
CA LYS A 36 -6.29 -13.80 -8.25
C LYS A 36 -5.40 -13.65 -7.02
N THR A 37 -4.10 -13.51 -7.25
CA THR A 37 -3.08 -13.42 -6.21
C THR A 37 -2.21 -12.20 -6.45
N VAL A 38 -2.02 -11.39 -5.42
CA VAL A 38 -1.19 -10.18 -5.45
C VAL A 38 -0.04 -10.33 -4.46
N ALA A 39 1.18 -10.03 -4.92
CA ALA A 39 2.36 -9.96 -4.07
C ALA A 39 2.66 -8.49 -3.72
N ILE A 40 3.03 -8.25 -2.47
CA ILE A 40 3.55 -6.95 -2.02
C ILE A 40 5.06 -7.03 -2.10
N LEU A 41 5.70 -6.14 -2.87
CA LEU A 41 7.15 -6.07 -2.99
C LEU A 41 7.77 -5.28 -1.82
N PRO A 42 9.04 -5.56 -1.45
CA PRO A 42 9.79 -4.71 -0.54
C PRO A 42 9.85 -3.27 -1.04
N VAL A 43 9.80 -2.32 -0.11
CA VAL A 43 9.83 -0.89 -0.46
C VAL A 43 11.26 -0.38 -0.43
N TYR A 44 11.67 0.31 -1.50
CA TYR A 44 12.94 1.01 -1.54
C TYR A 44 12.86 2.26 -0.67
N ILE A 45 13.67 2.30 0.39
CA ILE A 45 13.72 3.41 1.35
C ILE A 45 15.05 4.14 1.20
N VAL A 46 14.99 5.46 1.12
CA VAL A 46 16.17 6.32 1.14
C VAL A 46 16.04 7.29 2.31
N GLN A 47 17.01 7.23 3.21
CA GLN A 47 17.16 8.25 4.24
C GLN A 47 17.75 9.52 3.64
N THR A 48 17.04 10.63 3.81
CA THR A 48 17.50 11.96 3.43
C THR A 48 17.63 12.81 4.68
N GLY A 49 18.68 13.63 4.79
CA GLY A 49 18.90 14.52 5.94
C GLY A 49 20.27 14.35 6.60
N HIS A 50 20.36 14.71 7.88
CA HIS A 50 21.61 14.69 8.63
C HIS A 50 21.97 13.28 9.06
N ILE A 51 22.98 12.71 8.40
CA ILE A 51 23.56 11.42 8.74
C ILE A 51 24.70 11.66 9.74
N PRO A 52 24.74 10.96 10.89
CA PRO A 52 25.85 11.07 11.83
C PRO A 52 27.17 10.67 11.15
N LYS A 53 28.25 11.41 11.41
CA LYS A 53 29.56 11.20 10.75
C LYS A 53 30.18 9.82 10.99
N GLU A 54 29.72 9.11 12.03
CA GLU A 54 30.26 7.83 12.47
C GLU A 54 29.62 6.63 11.79
N VAL A 55 28.54 6.82 11.00
CA VAL A 55 27.82 5.71 10.37
C VAL A 55 28.32 5.50 8.94
N SER A 56 28.63 4.26 8.58
CA SER A 56 29.07 3.91 7.24
C SER A 56 27.93 3.96 6.23
N LYS A 57 28.25 4.18 4.95
CA LYS A 57 27.23 4.14 3.88
C LYS A 57 26.61 2.75 3.75
N GLU A 58 27.40 1.69 3.97
CA GLU A 58 26.90 0.31 3.95
C GLU A 58 25.93 0.05 5.10
N GLU A 59 26.21 0.57 6.29
CA GLU A 59 25.33 0.44 7.47
C GLU A 59 23.97 1.11 7.23
N ILE A 60 23.98 2.32 6.65
CA ILE A 60 22.75 3.04 6.28
C ILE A 60 21.97 2.26 5.23
N LYS A 61 22.65 1.72 4.23
CA LYS A 61 22.03 0.90 3.18
C LYS A 61 21.36 -0.33 3.78
N ALA A 62 22.06 -1.08 4.64
CA ALA A 62 21.53 -2.25 5.32
C ALA A 62 20.34 -1.90 6.22
N ALA A 63 20.40 -0.76 6.93
CA ALA A 63 19.30 -0.26 7.74
C ALA A 63 18.07 0.09 6.89
N ASN A 64 18.26 0.77 5.76
CA ASN A 64 17.18 1.12 4.84
C ASN A 64 16.52 -0.11 4.22
N GLU A 65 17.32 -1.10 3.82
CA GLU A 65 16.80 -2.35 3.29
C GLU A 65 15.95 -3.09 4.34
N LYS A 66 16.45 -3.17 5.59
CA LYS A 66 15.70 -3.73 6.71
C LYS A 66 14.38 -2.99 6.95
N LEU A 67 14.40 -1.67 6.93
CA LEU A 67 13.19 -0.85 7.05
C LEU A 67 12.21 -1.13 5.90
N GLY A 68 12.70 -1.36 4.69
CA GLY A 68 11.89 -1.71 3.53
C GLY A 68 11.08 -2.99 3.73
N TYR A 69 11.71 -4.03 4.29
CA TYR A 69 11.04 -5.29 4.65
C TYR A 69 10.05 -5.11 5.81
N VAL A 70 10.41 -4.35 6.85
CA VAL A 70 9.50 -4.07 7.98
C VAL A 70 8.26 -3.31 7.49
N PHE A 71 8.45 -2.36 6.58
CA PHE A 71 7.34 -1.62 5.97
C PHE A 71 6.45 -2.52 5.13
N GLN A 72 7.04 -3.43 4.34
CA GLN A 72 6.32 -4.43 3.55
C GLN A 72 5.36 -5.27 4.42
N GLU A 73 5.84 -5.79 5.55
CA GLU A 73 5.03 -6.57 6.49
C GLU A 73 3.92 -5.75 7.16
N SER A 74 4.25 -4.51 7.53
CA SER A 74 3.29 -3.57 8.12
C SER A 74 2.18 -3.22 7.13
N LEU A 75 2.53 -2.98 5.85
CA LEU A 75 1.60 -2.72 4.77
C LEU A 75 0.69 -3.93 4.52
N GLN A 76 1.25 -5.14 4.48
CA GLN A 76 0.47 -6.36 4.33
C GLN A 76 -0.56 -6.49 5.46
N SER A 77 -0.12 -6.33 6.71
CA SER A 77 -0.98 -6.42 7.89
C SER A 77 -2.09 -5.38 7.84
N TYR A 78 -1.77 -4.15 7.44
CA TYR A 78 -2.75 -3.08 7.27
C TYR A 78 -3.79 -3.41 6.19
N ILE A 79 -3.35 -3.89 5.03
CA ILE A 79 -4.25 -4.26 3.93
C ILE A 79 -5.18 -5.38 4.36
N LEU A 80 -4.64 -6.47 4.94
CA LEU A 80 -5.44 -7.60 5.42
C LEU A 80 -6.47 -7.18 6.48
N LYS A 81 -6.07 -6.32 7.43
CA LYS A 81 -6.98 -5.75 8.43
C LYS A 81 -8.08 -4.92 7.78
N GLN A 82 -7.77 -4.13 6.76
CA GLN A 82 -8.74 -3.26 6.10
C GLN A 82 -9.69 -4.04 5.20
N THR A 83 -9.20 -5.05 4.47
CA THR A 83 -10.03 -5.92 3.64
C THR A 83 -10.88 -6.89 4.46
N GLY A 84 -10.36 -7.36 5.60
CA GLY A 84 -11.09 -8.24 6.52
C GLY A 84 -12.29 -7.58 7.21
N LYS A 85 -12.33 -6.24 7.28
CA LYS A 85 -13.51 -5.50 7.77
C LYS A 85 -14.69 -5.53 6.79
N ASN A 86 -14.44 -5.84 5.53
CA ASN A 86 -15.51 -5.95 4.54
C ASN A 86 -16.23 -7.30 4.70
N ARG A 87 -17.56 -7.28 4.79
CA ARG A 87 -18.38 -8.49 4.91
C ARG A 87 -18.20 -9.47 3.75
N LYS A 88 -17.77 -8.98 2.58
CA LYS A 88 -17.50 -9.80 1.38
C LYS A 88 -16.08 -10.36 1.33
N GLY A 89 -15.22 -10.04 2.30
CA GLY A 89 -13.81 -10.41 2.30
C GLY A 89 -12.98 -9.71 1.22
N PRO A 90 -11.67 -10.02 1.14
CA PRO A 90 -10.81 -9.53 0.07
C PRO A 90 -11.16 -10.17 -1.29
N ILE A 91 -11.18 -9.34 -2.35
CA ILE A 91 -11.47 -9.77 -3.72
C ILE A 91 -10.31 -10.60 -4.32
N VAL A 92 -9.10 -10.38 -3.80
CA VAL A 92 -7.85 -11.03 -4.23
C VAL A 92 -7.13 -11.64 -3.03
N SER A 93 -6.39 -12.71 -3.26
CA SER A 93 -5.51 -13.31 -2.25
C SER A 93 -4.18 -12.56 -2.20
N PHE A 94 -3.64 -12.34 -1.00
CA PHE A 94 -2.32 -11.74 -0.83
C PHE A 94 -1.28 -12.81 -0.54
N GLN A 95 -0.20 -12.83 -1.32
CA GLN A 95 0.94 -13.71 -1.05
C GLN A 95 1.68 -13.26 0.22
N ALA A 96 2.06 -14.21 1.07
CA ALA A 96 2.90 -13.95 2.25
C ALA A 96 4.21 -13.25 1.87
N THR A 97 4.61 -12.22 2.61
CA THR A 97 5.86 -11.47 2.35
C THR A 97 7.07 -12.39 2.35
N GLN A 98 7.10 -13.39 3.22
CA GLN A 98 8.19 -14.38 3.30
C GLN A 98 8.33 -15.16 1.99
N LYS A 99 7.21 -15.55 1.38
CA LYS A 99 7.21 -16.24 0.08
C LYS A 99 7.68 -15.33 -1.04
N THR A 100 7.23 -14.07 -1.05
CA THR A 100 7.70 -13.08 -2.02
C THR A 100 9.21 -12.86 -1.90
N ASN A 101 9.72 -12.68 -0.69
CA ASN A 101 11.13 -12.40 -0.45
C ASN A 101 12.00 -13.62 -0.76
N ALA A 102 11.52 -14.84 -0.51
CA ALA A 102 12.18 -16.08 -0.92
C ALA A 102 12.32 -16.17 -2.44
N LEU A 103 11.23 -15.93 -3.18
CA LEU A 103 11.24 -15.95 -4.65
C LEU A 103 12.18 -14.87 -5.23
N LEU A 104 12.17 -13.67 -4.66
CA LEU A 104 13.10 -12.61 -5.07
C LEU A 104 14.56 -13.02 -4.85
N LYS A 105 14.86 -13.62 -3.70
CA LYS A 105 16.20 -14.12 -3.37
C LYS A 105 16.65 -15.25 -4.30
N GLU A 106 15.76 -16.18 -4.65
CA GLU A 106 16.04 -17.25 -5.61
C GLU A 106 16.42 -16.71 -7.00
N GLN A 107 15.84 -15.57 -7.39
CA GLN A 107 16.13 -14.90 -8.65
C GLN A 107 17.30 -13.91 -8.55
N ASN A 108 18.00 -13.85 -7.41
CA ASN A 108 19.07 -12.88 -7.12
C ASN A 108 18.62 -11.42 -7.26
N LEU A 109 17.34 -11.14 -7.03
CA LEU A 109 16.79 -9.79 -7.01
C LEU A 109 16.91 -9.20 -5.61
N THR A 110 17.55 -8.04 -5.53
CA THR A 110 17.65 -7.21 -4.34
C THR A 110 16.60 -6.10 -4.38
N VAL A 111 16.35 -5.44 -3.24
CA VAL A 111 15.43 -4.28 -3.19
C VAL A 111 15.89 -3.18 -4.14
N GLU A 112 17.19 -3.00 -4.32
CA GLU A 112 17.74 -1.99 -5.23
C GLU A 112 17.57 -2.38 -6.71
N SER A 113 17.69 -3.66 -7.07
CA SER A 113 17.51 -4.09 -8.47
C SER A 113 16.05 -4.12 -8.94
N LEU A 114 15.10 -3.99 -8.01
CA LEU A 114 13.66 -4.00 -8.31
C LEU A 114 13.13 -2.64 -8.78
N TYR A 115 13.87 -1.57 -8.55
CA TYR A 115 13.48 -0.18 -8.84
C TYR A 115 14.53 0.47 -9.73
#